data_AF-W2J281-F1
#
_entry.id   AF-W2J281-F1
#
_cell.length_a   1.000
_cell.length_b   1.000
_cell.length_c   1.000
_cell.angle_alpha   90.00
_cell.angle_beta   90.00
_cell.angle_gamma   90.00
#
_symmetry.space_group_name_H-M   'P 1'
#
loop_
_entity.id
_entity.type
_entity.pdbx_description
1 polymer ?
#
loop_
_entity_poly.entity_id
_entity_poly.type
_entity_poly.pdbx_seq_one_letter_code
_entity_poly.pdbx_strand_id
1 'polypeptide(L)'
;MMKESDVYNEEYANIKAIAVFGNAPAHSRIETLVPDCDDLILLRLGLYSPICNPIENCFSSMKAVIKQYLALMRDEMNGPLLVSNGQPISKTETRMRPLERAAHVSMVEITQRMLHRMELHVSQFVNAAVRTEGMEYGA
;
A
#
# COMPACT_ATOMS: atom_id res chain seq x y z
N MET A 1 -15.14 10.13 3.60
CA MET A 1 -14.46 9.37 4.68
C MET A 1 -14.96 7.92 4.62
N MET A 2 -14.16 6.87 4.90
CA MET A 2 -14.62 5.47 4.71
C MET A 2 -15.94 5.12 5.43
N LYS A 3 -16.20 5.75 6.58
CA LYS A 3 -17.46 5.62 7.35
C LYS A 3 -18.69 6.26 6.71
N GLU A 4 -18.51 7.06 5.66
CA GLU A 4 -19.61 7.68 4.91
C GLU A 4 -20.06 6.82 3.71
N SER A 5 -19.40 5.68 3.48
CA SER A 5 -19.77 4.76 2.40
C SER A 5 -20.91 3.85 2.83
N ASP A 6 -21.93 3.69 1.97
CA ASP A 6 -23.07 2.78 2.21
C ASP A 6 -22.60 1.35 2.51
N VAL A 7 -21.61 0.86 1.75
CA VAL A 7 -20.95 -0.44 1.97
C VAL A 7 -20.37 -0.59 3.37
N TYR A 8 -19.78 0.46 3.94
CA TYR A 8 -19.23 0.41 5.29
C TYR A 8 -20.36 0.29 6.32
N ASN A 9 -21.44 1.06 6.14
CA ASN A 9 -22.56 1.05 7.08
C ASN A 9 -23.36 -0.26 7.03
N GLU A 10 -23.50 -0.88 5.87
CA GLU A 10 -24.25 -2.13 5.73
C GLU A 10 -23.47 -3.35 6.24
N GLU A 11 -22.16 -3.42 5.98
CA GLU A 11 -21.37 -4.63 6.26
C GLU A 11 -20.44 -4.51 7.49
N TYR A 12 -20.06 -3.28 7.87
CA TYR A 12 -18.96 -3.04 8.84
C TYR A 12 -19.29 -2.07 9.98
N ALA A 13 -20.53 -1.54 10.07
CA ALA A 13 -20.91 -0.53 11.08
C ALA A 13 -20.67 -0.95 12.54
N ASN A 14 -20.71 -2.26 12.82
CA ASN A 14 -20.49 -2.82 14.16
C ASN A 14 -19.12 -3.53 14.28
N ILE A 15 -18.26 -3.40 13.28
CA ILE A 15 -16.94 -4.05 13.25
C ILE A 15 -15.89 -3.00 13.60
N LYS A 16 -15.03 -3.33 14.57
CA LYS A 16 -13.87 -2.49 14.87
C LYS A 16 -12.88 -2.58 13.72
N ALA A 17 -12.53 -1.43 13.14
CA ALA A 17 -11.47 -1.34 12.16
C ALA A 17 -10.12 -1.57 12.86
N ILE A 18 -9.24 -2.37 12.24
CA ILE A 18 -7.89 -2.58 12.72
C ILE A 18 -6.93 -2.00 11.69
N ALA A 19 -6.16 -0.98 12.09
CA ALA A 19 -5.14 -0.39 11.23
C ALA A 19 -3.76 -0.85 11.69
N VAL A 20 -3.04 -1.53 10.79
CA VAL A 20 -1.72 -2.10 11.07
C VAL A 20 -0.65 -1.26 10.39
N PHE A 21 0.36 -0.83 11.15
CA PHE A 21 1.44 0.03 10.67
C PHE A 21 2.82 -0.60 10.83
N GLY A 22 3.69 -0.34 9.85
CA GLY A 22 5.14 -0.53 9.98
C GLY A 22 5.80 0.61 10.75
N ASN A 23 7.09 0.45 11.06
CA ASN A 23 7.85 1.38 11.91
C ASN A 23 8.62 2.48 11.15
N ALA A 24 8.14 2.91 9.99
CA ALA A 24 8.75 4.02 9.26
C ALA A 24 8.75 5.30 10.10
N PRO A 25 9.75 6.21 9.98
CA PRO A 25 9.80 7.44 10.75
C PRO A 25 8.53 8.30 10.65
N ALA A 26 7.89 8.29 9.47
CA ALA A 26 6.62 8.98 9.23
C ALA A 26 5.47 8.48 10.11
N HIS A 27 5.52 7.23 10.58
CA HIS A 27 4.50 6.63 11.43
C HIS A 27 4.82 6.73 12.93
N SER A 28 5.97 7.30 13.32
CA SER A 28 6.48 7.28 14.71
C SER A 28 5.55 7.90 15.76
N ARG A 29 4.60 8.74 15.33
CA ARG A 29 3.68 9.48 16.20
C ARG A 29 2.21 9.13 15.99
N ILE A 30 1.90 8.05 15.28
CA ILE A 30 0.53 7.80 14.84
C ILE A 30 -0.44 7.61 16.01
N GLU A 31 -0.01 6.96 17.10
CA GLU A 31 -0.81 6.78 18.32
C GLU A 31 -1.05 8.07 19.09
N THR A 32 -0.22 9.09 18.88
CA THR A 32 -0.41 10.41 19.51
C THR A 32 -1.24 11.35 18.64
N LEU A 33 -1.18 11.18 17.32
CA LEU A 33 -1.87 12.04 16.36
C LEU A 33 -3.28 11.57 16.02
N VAL A 34 -3.53 10.27 16.13
CA VAL A 34 -4.86 9.68 15.96
C VAL A 34 -5.54 9.67 17.33
N PRO A 35 -6.68 10.38 17.49
CA PRO A 35 -7.42 10.36 18.75
C PRO A 35 -7.97 8.97 19.04
N ASP A 36 -8.09 8.63 20.32
CA ASP A 36 -8.74 7.39 20.75
C ASP A 36 -10.16 7.31 20.17
N CYS A 37 -10.46 6.18 19.54
CA CYS A 37 -11.71 5.95 18.85
C CYS A 37 -12.16 4.50 19.10
N ASP A 38 -13.36 4.32 19.66
CA ASP A 38 -13.83 3.01 20.15
C ASP A 38 -13.93 1.92 19.07
N ASP A 39 -14.05 2.35 17.81
CA ASP A 39 -14.18 1.50 16.63
C ASP A 39 -12.88 1.41 15.79
N LEU A 40 -11.75 1.92 16.30
CA LEU A 40 -10.45 1.82 15.64
C LEU A 40 -9.39 1.28 16.61
N ILE A 41 -8.74 0.19 16.21
CA ILE A 41 -7.59 -0.37 16.92
C ILE A 41 -6.35 -0.13 16.07
N LEU A 42 -5.35 0.52 16.65
CA LEU A 42 -4.04 0.71 16.02
C LEU A 42 -3.09 -0.40 16.47
N LEU A 43 -2.49 -1.11 15.52
CA LEU A 43 -1.46 -2.12 15.77
C LEU A 43 -0.15 -1.74 15.09
N ARG A 44 0.97 -2.00 15.76
CA ARG A 44 2.31 -1.93 15.16
C ARG A 44 2.84 -3.31 14.87
N LEU A 45 3.41 -3.46 13.68
CA LEU A 45 4.27 -4.60 13.38
C LEU A 45 5.58 -4.48 14.15
N GLY A 46 6.22 -5.63 14.40
CA GLY A 46 7.58 -5.67 14.92
C GLY A 46 8.58 -4.98 13.98
N LEU A 47 9.74 -4.62 14.52
CA LEU A 47 10.85 -4.16 13.70
C LEU A 47 11.26 -5.28 12.73
N TYR A 48 11.62 -4.88 11.50
CA TYR A 48 12.10 -5.81 10.46
C TYR A 48 11.17 -7.02 10.21
N SER A 49 9.85 -6.83 10.28
CA SER A 49 8.85 -7.89 10.07
C SER A 49 8.06 -7.76 8.75
N PRO A 50 8.70 -7.58 7.57
CA PRO A 50 7.97 -7.40 6.31
C PRO A 50 7.16 -8.64 5.91
N ILE A 51 7.58 -9.83 6.34
CA ILE A 51 6.85 -11.09 6.15
C ILE A 51 5.49 -11.07 6.85
N CYS A 52 5.39 -10.31 7.95
CA CYS A 52 4.15 -10.13 8.70
C CYS A 52 3.28 -9.00 8.13
N ASN A 53 3.66 -8.37 7.02
CA ASN A 53 2.95 -7.24 6.44
C ASN A 53 2.20 -7.65 5.16
N PRO A 54 0.86 -7.84 5.18
CA PRO A 54 0.12 -8.36 4.03
C PRO A 54 0.15 -7.39 2.84
N ILE A 55 0.34 -6.08 3.09
CA ILE A 55 0.37 -5.08 2.02
C ILE A 55 1.63 -5.19 1.15
N GLU A 56 2.74 -5.71 1.66
CA GLU A 56 4.00 -5.80 0.91
C GLU A 56 3.85 -6.73 -0.31
N ASN A 57 3.17 -7.86 -0.12
CA ASN A 57 2.91 -8.79 -1.20
C ASN A 57 1.87 -8.23 -2.19
N CYS A 58 0.84 -7.54 -1.69
CA CYS A 58 -0.13 -6.82 -2.53
C CYS A 58 0.55 -5.79 -3.44
N PHE A 59 1.42 -4.97 -2.84
CA PHE A 59 2.17 -3.96 -3.57
C PHE A 59 3.22 -4.56 -4.50
N SER A 60 3.72 -5.76 -4.24
CA SER A 60 4.67 -6.41 -5.15
C SER A 60 4.03 -6.73 -6.51
N SER A 61 2.79 -7.22 -6.53
CA SER A 61 2.04 -7.40 -7.78
C SER A 61 1.76 -6.08 -8.50
N MET A 62 1.26 -5.08 -7.77
CA MET A 62 1.01 -3.74 -8.33
C MET A 62 2.29 -3.10 -8.91
N LYS A 63 3.42 -3.22 -8.20
CA LYS A 63 4.74 -2.73 -8.65
C LYS A 63 5.18 -3.38 -9.96
N ALA A 64 4.85 -4.66 -10.19
CA ALA A 64 5.20 -5.33 -11.45
C ALA A 64 4.47 -4.69 -12.65
N VAL A 65 3.19 -4.40 -12.51
CA VAL A 65 2.39 -3.71 -13.53
C VAL A 65 2.87 -2.28 -13.75
N ILE A 66 3.15 -1.54 -12.67
CA ILE A 66 3.74 -0.20 -12.76
C ILE A 66 5.05 -0.23 -13.55
N LYS A 67 5.95 -1.18 -13.26
CA LYS A 67 7.22 -1.31 -14.00
C LYS A 67 7.00 -1.56 -15.49
N GLN A 68 6.04 -2.41 -15.86
CA GLN A 68 5.71 -2.68 -17.26
C GLN A 68 5.15 -1.42 -17.95
N TYR A 69 4.22 -0.72 -17.30
CA TYR A 69 3.66 0.53 -17.81
C TYR A 69 4.76 1.58 -18.03
N LEU A 70 5.64 1.78 -17.04
CA LEU A 70 6.72 2.75 -17.14
C LEU A 70 7.75 2.39 -18.21
N ALA A 71 7.96 1.09 -18.49
CA ALA A 71 8.82 0.66 -19.58
C ALA A 71 8.25 1.08 -20.95
N LEU A 72 6.93 1.04 -21.12
CA LEU A 72 6.24 1.52 -22.33
C LEU A 72 6.27 3.05 -22.44
N MET A 73 6.23 3.75 -21.31
CA MET A 73 6.27 5.22 -21.24
C MET A 73 7.70 5.80 -21.17
N ARG A 74 8.72 5.02 -21.54
CA ARG A 74 10.14 5.41 -21.44
C ARG A 74 10.44 6.72 -22.17
N ASP A 75 9.84 6.93 -23.33
CA ASP A 75 10.06 8.14 -24.12
C ASP A 75 9.43 9.37 -23.46
N GLU A 76 8.22 9.25 -22.91
CA GLU A 76 7.59 10.32 -22.12
C GLU A 76 8.39 10.63 -20.85
N MET A 77 8.92 9.62 -20.17
CA MET A 77 9.72 9.80 -18.94
C MET A 77 11.05 10.53 -19.16
N ASN A 78 11.63 10.43 -20.36
CA ASN A 78 12.95 10.99 -20.67
C ASN A 78 12.90 12.17 -21.64
N GLY A 79 11.79 12.37 -22.34
CA GLY A 79 11.58 13.46 -23.27
C GLY A 79 11.15 14.77 -22.59
N PRO A 80 11.34 15.92 -23.26
CA PRO A 80 10.79 17.17 -22.81
C PRO A 80 9.26 17.18 -23.01
N LEU A 81 8.51 17.34 -21.92
CA LEU A 81 7.08 17.62 -21.99
C LEU A 81 6.85 19.13 -21.91
N LEU A 82 6.07 19.66 -22.86
CA LEU A 82 5.72 21.06 -22.89
C LEU A 82 4.34 21.28 -22.28
N VAL A 83 4.16 22.36 -21.52
CA VAL A 83 2.83 22.86 -21.15
C VAL A 83 2.20 23.63 -22.31
N SER A 84 0.92 23.99 -22.18
CA SER A 84 0.11 24.64 -23.22
C SER A 84 0.70 25.94 -23.79
N ASN A 85 1.62 26.60 -23.07
CA ASN A 85 2.34 27.79 -23.53
C ASN A 85 3.71 27.48 -24.19
N GLY A 86 4.01 26.21 -24.47
CA GLY A 86 5.25 25.76 -25.09
C GLY A 86 6.46 25.70 -24.16
N GLN A 87 6.31 25.98 -22.86
CA GLN A 87 7.41 25.89 -21.90
C GLN A 87 7.64 24.44 -21.44
N PRO A 88 8.90 23.99 -21.30
CA PRO A 88 9.19 22.67 -20.76
C PRO A 88 8.86 22.61 -19.27
N ILE A 89 8.23 21.52 -18.83
CA ILE A 89 8.04 21.23 -17.40
C ILE A 89 9.30 20.65 -16.79
N SER A 90 9.38 20.70 -15.46
CA SER A 90 10.53 20.13 -14.73
C SER A 90 10.65 18.63 -14.99
N LYS A 91 11.88 18.09 -14.96
CA LYS A 91 12.12 16.64 -15.08
C LYS A 91 11.36 15.83 -14.04
N THR A 92 11.18 16.37 -12.84
CA THR A 92 10.39 15.74 -11.78
C THR A 92 8.93 15.61 -12.21
N GLU A 93 8.33 16.72 -12.65
CA GLU A 93 6.94 16.74 -13.11
C GLU A 93 6.72 15.82 -14.32
N THR A 94 7.64 15.83 -15.29
CA THR A 94 7.61 14.92 -16.44
C THR A 94 7.54 13.45 -16.03
N ARG A 95 8.28 13.07 -14.97
CA ARG A 95 8.33 11.69 -14.48
C ARG A 95 7.15 11.33 -13.57
N MET A 96 6.62 12.30 -12.83
CA MET A 96 5.47 12.10 -11.94
C MET A 96 4.20 11.75 -12.72
N ARG A 97 3.96 12.38 -13.86
CA ARG A 97 2.72 12.15 -14.64
C ARG A 97 2.55 10.69 -15.09
N PRO A 98 3.53 10.04 -15.77
CA PRO A 98 3.44 8.61 -16.07
C PRO A 98 3.32 7.74 -14.82
N LEU A 99 3.98 8.12 -13.71
CA LEU A 99 3.94 7.36 -12.47
C LEU A 99 2.55 7.39 -11.81
N GLU A 100 1.90 8.56 -11.77
CA GLU A 100 0.53 8.71 -11.26
C GLU A 100 -0.47 7.94 -12.10
N ARG A 101 -0.35 8.01 -13.44
CA ARG A 101 -1.19 7.20 -14.34
C ARG A 101 -0.94 5.72 -14.14
N ALA A 102 0.32 5.30 -14.05
CA ALA A 102 0.70 3.91 -13.79
C ALA A 102 0.10 3.40 -12.48
N ALA A 103 0.19 4.20 -11.41
CA ALA A 103 -0.40 3.87 -10.12
C ALA A 103 -1.92 3.70 -10.25
N HIS A 104 -2.60 4.67 -10.87
CA HIS A 104 -4.05 4.63 -11.06
C HIS A 104 -4.52 3.40 -11.83
N VAL A 105 -3.91 3.10 -12.99
CA VAL A 105 -4.30 1.91 -13.78
C VAL A 105 -3.98 0.60 -13.07
N SER A 106 -2.95 0.58 -12.22
CA SER A 106 -2.55 -0.62 -11.48
C SER A 106 -3.39 -0.91 -10.23
N MET A 107 -4.26 0.02 -9.80
CA MET A 107 -5.08 -0.19 -8.59
C MET A 107 -6.00 -1.42 -8.71
N VAL A 108 -6.40 -1.80 -9.92
CA VAL A 108 -7.25 -2.97 -10.19
C VAL A 108 -6.57 -4.30 -9.84
N GLU A 109 -5.24 -4.32 -9.73
CA GLU A 109 -4.47 -5.52 -9.35
C GLU A 109 -4.70 -5.90 -7.88
N ILE A 110 -5.03 -4.91 -7.03
CA ILE A 110 -5.33 -5.14 -5.61
C ILE A 110 -6.80 -5.54 -5.48
N THR A 111 -7.06 -6.82 -5.71
CA THR A 111 -8.41 -7.40 -5.59
C THR A 111 -8.71 -7.87 -4.18
N GLN A 112 -10.00 -7.93 -3.80
CA GLN A 112 -10.44 -8.50 -2.52
C GLN A 112 -9.95 -9.94 -2.31
N ARG A 113 -9.98 -10.75 -3.38
CA ARG A 113 -9.45 -12.12 -3.36
C ARG A 113 -7.95 -12.14 -3.07
N MET A 114 -7.18 -11.20 -3.61
CA MET A 114 -5.76 -11.08 -3.34
C MET A 114 -5.51 -10.72 -1.87
N LEU A 115 -6.23 -9.72 -1.35
CA LEU A 115 -6.13 -9.30 0.04
C LEU A 115 -6.36 -10.47 1.00
N HIS A 116 -7.45 -11.21 0.81
CA HIS A 116 -7.76 -12.37 1.67
C HIS A 116 -6.69 -13.47 1.60
N ARG A 117 -6.15 -13.75 0.41
CA ARG A 117 -5.05 -14.72 0.26
C ARG A 117 -3.77 -14.26 0.96
N MET A 118 -3.44 -12.97 0.89
CA MET A 118 -2.24 -12.42 1.52
C MET A 118 -2.38 -12.35 3.04
N GLU A 119 -3.57 -12.03 3.54
CA GLU A 119 -3.87 -12.10 4.98
C GLU A 119 -3.68 -13.52 5.52
N LEU A 120 -4.26 -14.53 4.83
CA LEU A 120 -4.08 -15.93 5.21
C LEU A 120 -2.61 -16.35 5.16
N HIS A 121 -1.87 -15.96 4.11
CA HIS A 121 -0.45 -16.25 3.99
C HIS A 121 0.37 -15.64 5.14
N VAL A 122 0.15 -14.36 5.44
CA VAL A 122 0.81 -13.65 6.53
C VAL A 122 0.49 -14.26 7.90
N SER A 123 -0.73 -14.74 8.12
CA SER A 123 -1.12 -15.37 9.39
C SER A 123 -0.23 -16.54 9.80
N GLN A 124 0.32 -17.28 8.83
CA GLN A 124 1.23 -18.41 9.08
C GLN A 124 2.54 -17.93 9.72
N PHE A 125 3.07 -16.80 9.24
CA PHE A 125 4.29 -16.21 9.77
C PHE A 125 4.05 -15.49 11.09
N VAL A 126 2.91 -14.85 11.27
CA VAL A 126 2.51 -14.32 12.59
C VAL A 126 2.48 -15.44 13.62
N ASN A 127 1.87 -16.58 13.28
CA ASN A 127 1.82 -17.73 14.16
C ASN A 127 3.21 -18.34 14.44
N ALA A 128 4.08 -18.42 13.43
CA ALA A 128 5.46 -18.86 13.60
C ALA A 128 6.25 -17.90 14.51
N ALA A 129 6.08 -16.59 14.34
CA ALA A 129 6.67 -15.56 15.19
C ALA A 129 6.24 -15.70 16.65
N VAL A 130 4.94 -15.94 16.91
CA VAL A 130 4.41 -16.20 18.25
C VAL A 130 5.06 -17.43 18.89
N ARG A 131 5.35 -18.48 18.10
CA ARG A 131 6.04 -19.69 18.55
C ARG A 131 7.57 -19.55 18.60
N THR A 132 8.13 -18.40 18.23
CA THR A 132 9.59 -18.16 18.12
C THR A 132 10.25 -19.15 17.15
N GLU A 133 9.52 -19.56 16.11
CA GLU A 133 10.04 -20.42 15.05
C GLU A 133 10.86 -19.59 14.06
N GLY A 134 11.88 -20.21 13.48
CA GLY A 134 12.64 -19.61 12.38
C GLY A 134 11.74 -19.40 11.16
N MET A 135 11.83 -18.22 10.54
CA MET A 135 11.09 -17.85 9.34
C MET A 135 12.06 -17.54 8.22
N GLU A 136 11.87 -18.16 7.06
CA GLU A 136 12.70 -17.88 5.88
C GLU A 136 12.16 -16.64 5.14
N TYR A 137 13.08 -15.74 4.77
CA TYR A 137 12.78 -14.55 3.97
C TYR A 137 13.33 -14.72 2.56
N GLY A 138 12.45 -14.68 1.56
CA GLY A 138 12.83 -14.73 0.15
C GLY A 138 13.24 -16.14 -0.31
N ALA A 139 12.28 -16.86 -0.89
CA ALA A 139 12.54 -18.01 -1.75
C ALA A 139 12.46 -17.59 -3.21
#